data_AF-X1MW27-F1
#
_entry.id   AF-X1MW27-F1
#
_cell.length_a   1.000
_cell.length_b   1.000
_cell.length_c   1.000
_cell.angle_alpha   90.00
_cell.angle_beta   90.00
_cell.angle_gamma   90.00
#
_symmetry.space_group_name_H-M   'P 1'
#
loop_
_entity.id
_entity.type
_entity.pdbx_description
1 polymer ?
#
loop_
_entity_poly.entity_id
_entity_poly.type
_entity_poly.pdbx_seq_one_letter_code
_entity_poly.pdbx_strand_id
1 'polypeptide(L)'
;MEWYQILFAIIGAFLLLVVLGIPINFALGLAFLPILFFLSDEPANYVFDLFALMTFRHLCTVTLVAVPLFILMGQVMGVTSIGANMYAG
;
A
#
# COMPACT_ATOMS: atom_id res chain seq x y z
N MET A 1 5.32 27.65 6.22
CA MET A 1 6.50 26.86 5.84
C MET A 1 6.70 27.02 4.36
N GLU A 2 7.93 27.26 3.92
CA GLU A 2 8.22 27.37 2.49
C GLU A 2 8.06 25.99 1.82
N TRP A 3 7.59 25.96 0.58
CA TRP A 3 7.29 24.74 -0.18
C TRP A 3 8.48 23.77 -0.25
N TYR A 4 9.70 24.30 -0.30
CA TYR A 4 10.93 23.51 -0.35
C TYR A 4 11.15 22.69 0.94
N GLN A 5 10.82 23.26 2.11
CA GLN A 5 10.98 22.58 3.40
C GLN A 5 10.02 21.38 3.51
N ILE A 6 8.80 21.54 3.00
CA ILE A 6 7.80 20.49 2.93
C ILE A 6 8.29 19.36 2.02
N LEU A 7 8.80 19.69 0.84
CA LEU A 7 9.33 18.70 -0.10
C LEU A 7 10.48 17.89 0.50
N PHE A 8 11.41 18.57 1.20
CA PHE A 8 12.53 17.93 1.87
C PHE A 8 12.06 16.99 2.99
N ALA A 9 11.04 17.39 3.75
CA ALA A 9 10.45 16.56 4.79
C ALA A 9 9.77 15.29 4.22
N ILE A 10 9.04 15.39 3.10
CA ILE A 10 8.43 14.22 2.43
C ILE A 10 9.51 13.27 1.94
N ILE A 11 10.50 13.78 1.20
CA ILE A 11 11.55 12.96 0.60
C ILE A 11 12.40 12.31 1.70
N GLY A 12 12.72 13.07 2.75
CA GLY A 12 13.44 12.55 3.91
C GLY A 12 12.67 11.44 4.63
N ALA A 13 11.37 11.64 4.90
CA ALA A 13 10.51 10.63 5.51
C ALA A 13 10.37 9.39 4.62
N PHE A 14 10.15 9.58 3.31
CA PHE A 14 10.07 8.48 2.35
C PHE A 14 11.34 7.64 2.32
N LEU A 15 12.51 8.28 2.20
CA LEU A 15 13.79 7.57 2.20
C LEU A 15 14.03 6.81 3.51
N LEU A 16 13.66 7.41 4.65
CA LEU A 16 13.72 6.73 5.95
C LEU A 16 12.87 5.45 5.97
N LEU A 17 11.62 5.53 5.52
CA LEU A 17 10.69 4.39 5.48
C LEU A 17 11.21 3.29 4.54
N VAL A 18 11.81 3.66 3.42
CA VAL A 18 12.44 2.71 2.48
C VAL A 18 13.65 2.02 3.13
N VAL A 19 14.51 2.77 3.83
CA VAL A 19 15.67 2.19 4.55
C VAL A 19 15.22 1.23 5.65
N LEU A 20 14.06 1.48 6.28
CA LEU A 20 13.44 0.58 7.25
C LEU A 20 12.81 -0.68 6.62
N GLY A 21 12.88 -0.83 5.29
CA GLY A 21 12.35 -2.00 4.58
C GLY A 21 10.85 -1.96 4.33
N ILE A 22 10.20 -0.80 4.51
CA ILE A 22 8.78 -0.65 4.20
C ILE A 22 8.60 -0.70 2.68
N PRO A 23 7.63 -1.47 2.16
CA PRO A 23 7.37 -1.51 0.73
C PRO A 23 7.10 -0.11 0.18
N ILE A 24 7.67 0.20 -0.99
CA ILE A 24 7.68 1.54 -1.60
C ILE A 24 6.27 2.17 -1.64
N ASN A 25 5.25 1.36 -1.95
CA ASN A 25 3.86 1.82 -2.02
C ASN A 25 3.33 2.35 -0.67
N PHE A 26 3.68 1.69 0.42
CA PHE A 26 3.32 2.14 1.78
C PHE A 26 4.20 3.31 2.23
N ALA A 27 5.50 3.27 1.92
CA ALA A 27 6.41 4.35 2.25
C ALA A 27 5.98 5.68 1.63
N LEU A 28 5.51 5.66 0.37
CA LEU A 28 4.92 6.82 -0.29
C LEU A 28 3.69 7.33 0.47
N GLY A 29 2.68 6.49 0.72
CA GLY A 29 1.46 6.92 1.40
C GLY A 29 1.71 7.50 2.79
N LEU A 30 2.58 6.86 3.58
CA LEU A 30 2.93 7.29 4.93
C LEU A 30 3.72 8.60 4.96
N ALA A 31 4.61 8.83 3.98
CA ALA A 31 5.37 10.07 3.88
C ALA A 31 4.47 11.31 3.62
N PHE A 32 3.29 11.12 3.02
CA PHE A 32 2.33 12.19 2.75
C PHE A 32 1.32 12.44 3.89
N LEU A 33 1.18 11.52 4.85
CA LEU A 33 0.25 11.68 5.98
C LEU A 33 0.44 12.99 6.77
N PRO A 34 1.66 13.43 7.10
CA PRO A 34 1.85 14.68 7.85
C PRO A 34 1.34 15.90 7.09
N ILE A 35 1.44 15.92 5.77
CA ILE A 35 0.95 17.04 4.94
C ILE A 35 -0.56 17.05 4.91
N LEU A 36 -1.17 15.89 4.72
CA LEU A 36 -2.61 15.75 4.73
C LEU A 36 -3.20 16.23 6.07
N PHE A 37 -2.54 15.94 7.19
CA PHE A 37 -3.04 16.32 8.53
C PHE A 37 -2.71 17.74 8.99
N PHE A 38 -1.51 18.24 8.70
CA PHE A 38 -1.01 19.49 9.28
C PHE A 38 -1.01 20.67 8.30
N LEU A 39 -1.21 20.41 7.00
CA LEU A 39 -1.06 21.41 5.95
C LEU A 39 -2.32 21.59 5.08
N SER A 40 -3.35 20.77 5.30
CA SER A 40 -4.65 20.97 4.66
C SER A 40 -5.45 22.01 5.45
N ASP A 41 -5.89 23.08 4.78
CA ASP A 41 -6.87 24.05 5.35
C ASP A 41 -8.29 23.44 5.48
N GLU A 42 -8.48 22.24 4.95
CA GLU A 42 -9.73 21.48 5.02
C GLU A 42 -9.95 20.89 6.42
N PRO A 43 -11.22 20.75 6.86
CA PRO A 43 -11.53 20.15 8.16
C PRO A 43 -10.95 18.73 8.22
N ALA A 44 -10.24 18.42 9.31
CA ALA A 44 -9.54 17.14 9.50
C ALA A 44 -10.43 15.91 9.22
N ASN A 45 -11.73 16.01 9.50
CA ASN A 45 -12.74 14.99 9.22
C ASN A 45 -12.81 14.61 7.73
N TYR A 46 -12.71 15.59 6.83
CA TYR A 46 -12.76 15.37 5.38
C TYR A 46 -11.51 14.65 4.88
N VAL A 47 -10.33 15.03 5.40
CA VAL A 47 -9.05 14.40 5.06
C VAL A 47 -9.01 12.94 5.50
N PHE A 48 -9.48 12.64 6.71
CA PHE A 48 -9.60 11.26 7.21
C PHE A 48 -10.52 10.42 6.33
N ASP A 49 -11.67 10.96 5.96
CA ASP A 49 -12.66 10.24 5.15
C ASP A 49 -12.12 9.94 3.74
N LEU A 50 -11.41 10.91 3.13
CA LEU A 50 -10.76 10.74 1.84
C LEU A 50 -9.63 9.69 1.88
N PHE A 51 -8.80 9.72 2.93
CA PHE A 51 -7.73 8.74 3.12
C PHE A 51 -8.30 7.33 3.33
N ALA A 52 -9.34 7.19 4.15
CA ALA A 52 -10.01 5.92 4.38
C ALA A 52 -10.64 5.37 3.09
N LEU A 53 -11.31 6.23 2.31
CA LEU A 53 -11.95 5.85 1.06
C LEU A 53 -10.94 5.41 0.00
N MET A 54 -9.82 6.16 -0.16
CA MET A 54 -8.75 5.78 -1.10
C MET A 54 -8.07 4.46 -0.71
N THR A 55 -7.78 4.29 0.58
CA THR A 55 -7.16 3.07 1.10
C THR A 55 -8.08 1.87 0.89
N PHE A 56 -9.36 2.01 1.26
CA PHE A 56 -10.36 0.96 1.06
C PHE A 56 -10.52 0.59 -0.42
N ARG A 57 -10.59 1.58 -1.32
CA ARG A 57 -10.66 1.34 -2.76
C ARG A 57 -9.45 0.57 -3.29
N HIS A 58 -8.24 0.89 -2.81
CA HIS A 58 -7.03 0.18 -3.20
C HIS A 58 -7.04 -1.27 -2.70
N LEU A 59 -7.41 -1.49 -1.44
CA LEU A 59 -7.57 -2.83 -0.86
C LEU A 59 -8.61 -3.67 -1.62
N CYS A 60 -9.74 -3.06 -2.01
CA CYS A 60 -10.74 -3.72 -2.85
C CYS A 60 -10.16 -4.10 -4.22
N THR A 61 -9.40 -3.21 -4.86
CA THR A 61 -8.78 -3.48 -6.17
C THR A 61 -7.76 -4.61 -6.09
N VAL A 62 -6.91 -4.61 -5.06
CA VAL A 62 -5.97 -5.71 -4.80
C VAL A 62 -6.72 -7.02 -4.56
N THR A 63 -7.80 -6.99 -3.78
CA THR A 63 -8.63 -8.18 -3.51
C THR A 63 -9.28 -8.73 -4.78
N LEU A 64 -9.79 -7.85 -5.65
CA LEU A 64 -10.38 -8.22 -6.94
C LEU A 64 -9.38 -8.92 -7.88
N VAL A 65 -8.08 -8.65 -7.74
CA VAL A 65 -7.02 -9.33 -8.51
C VAL A 65 -6.49 -10.57 -7.79
N ALA A 66 -6.30 -10.49 -6.48
CA ALA A 66 -5.74 -11.56 -5.66
C ALA A 66 -6.63 -12.81 -5.63
N VAL A 67 -7.96 -12.65 -5.52
CA VAL A 67 -8.89 -13.78 -5.43
C VAL A 67 -8.88 -14.65 -6.71
N PRO A 68 -9.01 -14.09 -7.93
CA PRO A 68 -8.88 -14.87 -9.16
C PRO A 68 -7.53 -15.58 -9.28
N LEU A 69 -6.43 -14.91 -8.92
CA LEU A 69 -5.10 -15.51 -8.97
C LEU A 69 -4.95 -16.67 -7.98
N PHE A 70 -5.55 -16.56 -6.80
CA PHE A 70 -5.56 -17.63 -5.80
C PHE A 70 -6.35 -18.85 -6.30
N ILE A 71 -7.53 -18.63 -6.89
CA ILE A 71 -8.34 -19.70 -7.50
C ILE A 71 -7.57 -20.37 -8.65
N LEU A 72 -6.94 -19.57 -9.51
CA LEU A 72 -6.12 -20.06 -10.63
C LEU A 72 -4.95 -20.91 -10.12
N MET A 73 -4.23 -20.44 -9.10
CA MET A 73 -3.15 -21.19 -8.46
C MET A 73 -3.65 -22.53 -7.94
N GLY A 74 -4.79 -22.57 -7.25
CA GLY A 74 -5.40 -23.82 -6.77
C GLY A 74 -5.71 -24.80 -7.91
N GLN A 75 -6.24 -24.32 -9.04
CA GLN A 75 -6.49 -25.14 -10.23
C GLN A 75 -5.20 -25.67 -10.85
N VAL A 76 -4.17 -24.82 -10.99
CA VAL A 76 -2.86 -25.24 -11.49
C VAL A 76 -2.24 -26.30 -10.59
N MET A 77 -2.31 -26.13 -9.27
CA MET A 77 -1.82 -27.13 -8.30
C MET A 77 -2.59 -28.45 -8.36
N GLY A 78 -3.90 -28.41 -8.63
CA GLY A 78 -4.75 -29.61 -8.72
C GLY A 78 -4.59 -30.40 -10.03
N VAL A 79 -4.26 -29.73 -11.14
CA VAL A 79 -4.08 -30.37 -12.46
C VAL A 79 -2.63 -30.78 -12.72
N THR A 80 -1.66 -30.09 -12.11
CA THR A 80 -0.23 -30.39 -12.29
C THR A 80 0.34 -31.23 -11.16
N SER A 81 1.48 -31.88 -11.39
CA SER A 81 2.20 -32.64 -10.37
C SER A 81 2.87 -31.76 -9.30
N ILE A 82 2.75 -30.43 -9.38
CA ILE A 82 3.34 -29.49 -8.42
C ILE A 82 2.78 -29.74 -7.02
N GLY A 83 1.46 -29.92 -6.89
CA GLY A 83 0.84 -30.20 -5.59
C GLY A 83 1.36 -31.49 -4.95
N ALA A 84 1.48 -32.56 -5.74
CA ALA A 84 2.02 -33.84 -5.27
C ALA A 84 3.51 -33.75 -4.87
N ASN A 85 4.30 -33.02 -5.64
CA ASN A 85 5.74 -32.83 -5.38
C ASN A 85 6.03 -31.94 -4.17
N MET A 86 5.10 -31.08 -3.75
CA MET A 86 5.26 -30.23 -2.55
C MET A 86 5.17 -31.03 -1.24
N TYR A 87 4.45 -32.16 -1.22
CA TYR A 87 4.30 -33.01 -0.04
C TYR A 87 5.16 -34.29 -0.10
N ALA A 88 5.99 -34.42 -1.15
CA ALA A 88 6.83 -35.59 -1.38
C ALA A 88 8.23 -35.48 -0.71
N GLY A 89 8.41 -34.54 0.22
CA GLY A 89 9.61 -34.39 1.05
C GLY A 89 9.48 -35.10 2.38
#